data_AF-A0A6I9SNF0-F1
#
_entry.id   AF-A0A6I9SNF0-F1
#
_cell.length_a   1.000
_cell.length_b   1.000
_cell.length_c   1.000
_cell.angle_alpha   90.00
_cell.angle_beta   90.00
_cell.angle_gamma   90.00
#
_symmetry.space_group_name_H-M   'P 1'
#
loop_
_entity.id
_entity.type
_entity.pdbx_description
1 polymer ?
#
loop_
_entity_poly.entity_id
_entity_poly.type
_entity_poly.pdbx_seq_one_letter_code
_entity_poly.pdbx_strand_id
1 'polypeptide(L)'
;MTDKGTKEERISTDVRLQGNDNLGVSLVSAPLNGNNYLSWARSIKIALGARQKLGYFDGSHAKPIEDKDAIEQWQKNYYMVVSWILNSISKEIAEAFLYTETARDMCIELEMRFGESNGPLLYKIQREIASISQNNSNVATYFTKLKKL
;
A
#
# COMPACT_ATOMS: atom_id res chain seq x y z
N MET A 1 -10.41 51.62 -9.69
CA MET A 1 -10.76 50.81 -10.89
C MET A 1 -9.48 50.67 -11.68
N THR A 2 -8.79 49.53 -11.81
CA THR A 2 -9.07 48.10 -11.66
C THR A 2 -7.70 47.42 -11.50
N ASP A 3 -7.41 46.75 -10.38
CA ASP A 3 -7.29 45.27 -10.26
C ASP A 3 -6.93 44.52 -11.56
N LYS A 4 -5.77 43.83 -11.57
CA LYS A 4 -5.68 42.37 -11.81
C LYS A 4 -4.23 41.86 -11.85
N GLY A 5 -3.94 40.92 -10.95
CA GLY A 5 -3.37 39.64 -11.39
C GLY A 5 -1.89 39.40 -11.15
N THR A 6 -1.49 39.27 -9.88
CA THR A 6 -0.35 38.43 -9.48
C THR A 6 -0.62 37.00 -9.96
N LYS A 7 0.07 36.55 -11.02
CA LYS A 7 0.02 35.15 -11.46
C LYS A 7 1.12 34.36 -10.76
N GLU A 8 0.64 33.40 -10.00
CA GLU A 8 1.33 32.30 -9.33
C GLU A 8 2.31 31.60 -10.26
N GLU A 9 3.58 31.55 -9.89
CA GLU A 9 4.59 30.72 -10.55
C GLU A 9 4.95 29.54 -9.64
N ARG A 10 4.11 28.51 -9.80
CA ARG A 10 4.35 27.07 -9.71
C ARG A 10 5.56 26.64 -8.87
N ILE A 11 5.25 26.08 -7.71
CA ILE A 11 6.16 25.26 -6.90
C ILE A 11 6.57 24.04 -7.74
N SER A 12 7.74 24.10 -8.36
CA SER A 12 8.41 22.93 -8.90
C SER A 12 8.92 22.12 -7.71
N THR A 13 8.13 21.17 -7.23
CA THR A 13 8.61 20.17 -6.28
C THR A 13 9.53 19.21 -7.03
N ASP A 14 10.82 19.52 -7.02
CA ASP A 14 11.91 18.65 -7.43
C ASP A 14 11.79 17.31 -6.69
N VAL A 15 11.23 16.28 -7.34
CA VAL A 15 11.13 14.92 -6.78
C VAL A 15 12.48 14.24 -6.97
N ARG A 16 13.47 14.70 -6.19
CA ARG A 16 14.75 14.00 -6.03
C ARG A 16 14.50 12.64 -5.38
N LEU A 17 15.05 11.59 -5.98
CA LEU A 17 15.12 10.25 -5.37
C LEU A 17 15.78 10.40 -3.99
N GLN A 18 15.02 10.19 -2.92
CA GLN A 18 15.57 10.19 -1.57
C GLN A 18 16.45 8.94 -1.42
N GLY A 19 17.59 9.06 -0.74
CA GLY A 19 18.63 8.02 -0.62
C GLY A 19 18.23 6.72 0.11
N ASN A 20 16.94 6.39 0.18
CA ASN A 20 16.38 5.21 0.84
C ASN A 20 15.67 4.24 -0.13
N ASP A 21 15.87 4.43 -1.43
CA ASP A 21 15.25 3.68 -2.53
C ASP A 21 15.99 2.34 -2.81
N ASN A 22 16.06 1.49 -1.80
CA ASN A 22 16.65 0.15 -1.91
C ASN A 22 15.56 -0.89 -2.26
N LEU A 23 15.68 -1.52 -3.44
CA LEU A 23 14.75 -2.57 -3.91
C LEU A 23 14.73 -3.83 -3.03
N GLY A 24 15.82 -4.08 -2.27
CA GLY A 24 15.95 -5.22 -1.36
C GLY A 24 15.35 -5.02 0.03
N VAL A 25 14.85 -3.83 0.36
CA VAL A 25 14.23 -3.57 1.67
C VAL A 25 12.76 -3.93 1.60
N SER A 26 12.33 -4.89 2.42
CA SER A 26 10.91 -5.23 2.55
C SER A 26 10.12 -4.02 3.06
N LEU A 27 9.13 -3.56 2.29
CA LEU A 27 8.26 -2.45 2.70
C LEU A 27 7.38 -2.80 3.91
N VAL A 28 7.11 -4.09 4.09
CA VAL A 28 6.22 -4.61 5.13
C VAL A 28 6.94 -5.73 5.88
N SER A 29 6.71 -5.83 7.18
CA SER A 29 7.25 -6.94 7.99
C SER A 29 6.51 -8.26 7.74
N ALA A 30 5.24 -8.19 7.35
CA ALA A 30 4.40 -9.34 7.05
C ALA A 30 3.87 -9.25 5.60
N PRO A 31 4.29 -10.14 4.69
CA PRO A 31 3.75 -10.19 3.33
C PRO A 31 2.24 -10.49 3.32
N LEU A 32 1.55 -10.08 2.27
CA LEU A 32 0.15 -10.46 2.04
C LEU A 32 0.05 -11.98 1.89
N ASN A 33 -0.82 -12.62 2.68
CA ASN A 33 -1.03 -14.07 2.70
C ASN A 33 -2.50 -14.47 2.56
N GLY A 34 -3.34 -13.55 2.08
CA GLY A 34 -4.77 -13.73 1.87
C GLY A 34 -5.65 -13.50 3.10
N ASN A 35 -5.10 -13.59 4.31
CA ASN A 35 -5.88 -13.39 5.56
C ASN A 35 -5.59 -12.05 6.25
N ASN A 36 -4.60 -11.30 5.78
CA ASN A 36 -4.08 -10.11 6.44
C ASN A 36 -4.20 -8.82 5.59
N TYR A 37 -5.05 -8.83 4.56
CA TYR A 37 -5.15 -7.74 3.58
C TYR A 37 -5.28 -6.36 4.20
N LEU A 38 -6.21 -6.14 5.13
CA LEU A 38 -6.41 -4.81 5.74
C LEU A 38 -5.14 -4.29 6.44
N SER A 39 -4.45 -5.16 7.18
CA SER A 39 -3.21 -4.81 7.87
C SER A 39 -2.04 -4.57 6.90
N TRP A 40 -1.96 -5.38 5.84
CA TRP A 40 -0.97 -5.25 4.77
C TRP A 40 -1.20 -3.98 3.95
N ALA A 41 -2.43 -3.73 3.50
CA ALA A 41 -2.83 -2.56 2.72
C ALA A 41 -2.60 -1.25 3.50
N ARG A 42 -2.80 -1.25 4.82
CA ARG A 42 -2.42 -0.12 5.66
C ARG A 42 -0.91 0.07 5.71
N SER A 43 -0.15 -1.02 5.88
CA SER A 43 1.31 -0.97 5.98
C SER A 43 1.97 -0.50 4.67
N ILE A 44 1.52 -1.00 3.52
CA ILE A 44 2.04 -0.60 2.20
C ILE A 44 1.73 0.88 1.93
N LYS A 45 0.52 1.37 2.23
CA LYS A 45 0.13 2.77 2.07
C LYS A 45 0.99 3.70 2.92
N ILE A 46 1.26 3.35 4.18
CA ILE A 46 2.14 4.12 5.07
C ILE A 46 3.57 4.13 4.52
N ALA A 47 4.11 2.97 4.12
CA ALA A 47 5.48 2.85 3.65
C ALA A 47 5.73 3.61 2.33
N LEU A 48 4.76 3.59 1.41
CA LEU A 48 4.82 4.34 0.16
C LEU A 48 4.57 5.84 0.39
N GLY A 49 3.66 6.19 1.29
CA GLY A 49 3.41 7.58 1.70
C GLY A 49 4.64 8.24 2.30
N ALA A 50 5.35 7.54 3.19
CA ALA A 50 6.59 8.01 3.80
C ALA A 50 7.72 8.28 2.77
N ARG A 51 7.66 7.65 1.60
CA ARG A 51 8.61 7.82 0.49
C ARG A 51 8.10 8.75 -0.63
N GLN A 52 6.93 9.36 -0.44
CA GLN A 52 6.25 10.18 -1.45
C GLN A 52 5.98 9.41 -2.76
N LYS A 53 5.81 8.08 -2.68
CA LYS A 53 5.52 7.22 -3.84
C LYS A 53 4.07 6.73 -3.91
N LEU A 54 3.23 7.13 -2.95
CA LEU A 54 1.83 6.70 -2.89
C LEU A 54 1.06 7.02 -4.18
N GLY A 55 1.37 8.14 -4.84
CA GLY A 55 0.67 8.52 -6.07
C GLY A 55 0.90 7.60 -7.27
N TYR A 56 1.94 6.77 -7.24
CA TYR A 56 2.15 5.71 -8.26
C TYR A 56 1.31 4.47 -7.97
N PHE A 57 0.87 4.28 -6.72
CA PHE A 57 0.05 3.16 -6.26
C PHE A 57 -1.45 3.45 -6.48
N ASP A 58 -1.93 4.64 -6.12
CA ASP A 58 -3.33 5.04 -6.33
C ASP A 58 -3.60 5.65 -7.72
N GLY A 59 -2.54 5.94 -8.48
CA GLY A 59 -2.62 6.52 -9.81
C GLY A 59 -2.86 8.04 -9.85
N SER A 60 -2.69 8.75 -8.73
CA SER A 60 -2.73 10.22 -8.71
C SER A 60 -1.53 10.86 -9.40
N HIS A 61 -0.39 10.17 -9.52
CA HIS A 61 0.74 10.60 -10.34
C HIS A 61 0.57 10.13 -11.79
N ALA A 62 -0.05 10.97 -12.62
CA ALA A 62 -0.18 10.72 -14.04
C ALA A 62 1.18 10.66 -14.75
N LYS A 63 1.26 9.80 -15.78
CA LYS A 63 2.45 9.71 -16.64
C LYS A 63 2.65 11.04 -17.40
N PRO A 64 3.85 11.64 -17.36
CA PRO A 64 4.16 12.82 -18.17
C PRO A 64 4.07 12.54 -19.68
N ILE A 65 3.78 13.56 -20.49
CA ILE A 65 3.48 13.39 -21.92
C ILE A 65 4.62 13.85 -22.83
N GLU A 66 5.30 14.96 -22.51
CA GLU A 66 6.19 15.64 -23.47
C GLU A 66 7.67 15.65 -23.04
N ASP A 67 7.94 15.59 -21.74
CA ASP A 67 9.30 15.63 -21.19
C ASP A 67 9.87 14.22 -21.05
N LYS A 68 10.88 13.90 -21.87
CA LYS A 68 11.57 12.60 -21.84
C LYS A 68 12.19 12.28 -20.48
N ASP A 69 12.85 13.25 -19.85
CA ASP A 69 13.52 13.03 -18.57
C ASP A 69 12.48 12.78 -17.47
N ALA A 70 11.38 13.54 -17.50
CA ALA A 70 10.26 13.31 -16.58
C ALA A 70 9.58 11.95 -16.81
N ILE A 71 9.44 11.50 -18.06
CA ILE A 71 8.91 10.17 -18.41
C ILE A 71 9.82 9.07 -17.85
N GLU A 72 11.13 9.17 -18.06
CA GLU A 72 12.10 8.18 -17.58
C GLU A 72 12.11 8.10 -16.04
N GLN A 73 12.10 9.25 -15.37
CA GLN A 73 12.02 9.31 -13.91
C GLN A 73 10.70 8.74 -13.38
N TRP A 74 9.57 9.06 -14.03
CA TRP A 74 8.27 8.51 -13.68
C TRP A 74 8.26 6.99 -13.83
N GLN A 75 8.79 6.46 -14.94
CA GLN A 75 8.87 5.02 -15.21
C GLN A 75 9.74 4.31 -14.17
N LYS A 76 10.90 4.88 -13.82
CA LYS A 76 11.77 4.33 -12.78
C LYS A 76 11.05 4.20 -11.44
N ASN A 77 10.37 5.27 -11.00
CA ASN A 77 9.61 5.27 -9.76
C ASN A 77 8.44 4.28 -9.80
N TYR A 78 7.76 4.20 -10.93
CA TYR A 78 6.68 3.28 -11.16
C TYR A 78 7.12 1.82 -11.04
N TYR A 79 8.18 1.41 -11.75
CA TYR A 79 8.70 0.04 -11.66
C TYR A 79 9.24 -0.30 -10.27
N MET A 80 9.79 0.68 -9.56
CA MET A 80 10.21 0.51 -8.17
C MET A 80 9.02 0.19 -7.26
N VAL A 81 7.90 0.91 -7.40
CA VAL A 81 6.67 0.64 -6.65
C VAL A 81 6.10 -0.73 -7.00
N VAL A 82 6.08 -1.12 -8.28
CA VAL A 82 5.66 -2.47 -8.71
C VAL A 82 6.52 -3.54 -8.04
N SER A 83 7.85 -3.42 -8.11
CA SER A 83 8.77 -4.38 -7.48
C SER A 83 8.54 -4.50 -5.98
N TRP A 84 8.32 -3.37 -5.31
CA TRP A 84 8.02 -3.34 -3.89
C TRP A 84 6.68 -3.99 -3.53
N ILE A 85 5.63 -3.79 -4.32
CA ILE A 85 4.34 -4.46 -4.13
C ILE A 85 4.52 -5.97 -4.29
N LEU A 86 5.15 -6.41 -5.38
CA LEU A 86 5.44 -7.82 -5.64
C LEU A 86 6.24 -8.47 -4.49
N ASN A 87 7.29 -7.80 -4.00
CA ASN A 87 8.10 -8.26 -2.87
C ASN A 87 7.36 -8.24 -1.53
N SER A 88 6.21 -7.55 -1.45
CA SER A 88 5.38 -7.45 -0.25
C SER A 88 4.24 -8.47 -0.22
N ILE A 89 4.14 -9.34 -1.21
CA ILE A 89 3.08 -10.34 -1.36
C ILE A 89 3.69 -11.74 -1.27
N SER A 90 2.96 -12.74 -0.75
CA SER A 90 3.47 -14.12 -0.71
C SER A 90 3.73 -14.63 -2.13
N LYS A 91 4.67 -15.57 -2.28
CA LYS A 91 5.01 -16.12 -3.59
C LYS A 91 3.80 -16.74 -4.29
N GLU A 92 2.97 -17.47 -3.55
CA GLU A 92 1.78 -18.11 -4.13
C GLU A 92 0.79 -17.07 -4.69
N ILE A 93 0.63 -15.94 -4.00
CA ILE A 93 -0.25 -14.87 -4.47
C ILE A 93 0.42 -14.13 -5.63
N ALA A 94 1.71 -13.79 -5.53
CA ALA A 94 2.44 -13.02 -6.53
C ALA A 94 2.44 -13.67 -7.93
N GLU A 95 2.51 -15.00 -8.00
CA GLU A 95 2.40 -15.76 -9.27
C GLU A 95 1.11 -15.45 -10.03
N ALA A 96 0.01 -15.18 -9.33
CA ALA A 96 -1.27 -14.85 -9.95
C ALA A 96 -1.32 -13.43 -10.57
N PHE A 97 -0.32 -12.58 -10.32
CA PHE A 97 -0.30 -11.18 -10.78
C PHE A 97 0.86 -10.87 -11.74
N LEU A 98 1.63 -11.88 -12.17
CA LEU A 98 2.79 -11.70 -13.06
C LEU A 98 2.46 -11.00 -14.40
N TYR A 99 1.20 -11.06 -14.84
CA TYR A 99 0.73 -10.51 -16.10
C TYR A 99 -0.14 -9.25 -15.96
N THR A 100 -0.22 -8.67 -14.75
CA THR A 100 -0.99 -7.42 -14.57
C THR A 100 -0.34 -6.26 -15.32
N GLU A 101 -1.14 -5.53 -16.09
CA GLU A 101 -0.66 -4.47 -16.98
C GLU A 101 -0.12 -3.27 -16.20
N THR A 102 -0.78 -2.93 -15.07
CA THR A 102 -0.35 -1.82 -14.23
C THR A 102 -0.31 -2.11 -12.73
N ALA A 103 0.54 -1.35 -12.01
CA ALA A 103 0.59 -1.35 -10.55
C ALA A 103 -0.80 -1.08 -9.95
N ARG A 104 -1.56 -0.18 -10.59
CA ARG A 104 -2.91 0.18 -10.18
C ARG A 104 -3.87 -1.00 -10.34
N ASP A 105 -3.82 -1.69 -11.48
CA ASP A 105 -4.68 -2.86 -11.73
C ASP A 105 -4.38 -3.98 -10.73
N MET A 106 -3.09 -4.23 -10.45
CA MET A 106 -2.68 -5.15 -9.40
C MET A 106 -3.28 -4.77 -8.04
N CYS A 107 -3.23 -3.49 -7.65
CA CYS A 107 -3.77 -3.04 -6.37
C CYS A 107 -5.29 -3.22 -6.27
N ILE A 108 -6.00 -2.89 -7.35
CA ILE A 108 -7.45 -3.03 -7.46
C ILE A 108 -7.85 -4.51 -7.39
N GLU A 109 -7.13 -5.38 -8.08
CA GLU A 109 -7.39 -6.82 -8.06
C GLU A 109 -7.08 -7.44 -6.69
N LEU A 110 -6.03 -6.99 -6.01
CA LEU A 110 -5.73 -7.39 -4.63
C LEU A 110 -6.85 -6.95 -3.66
N GLU A 111 -7.38 -5.74 -3.83
CA GLU A 111 -8.52 -5.23 -3.05
C GLU A 111 -9.78 -6.04 -3.30
N MET A 112 -10.12 -6.33 -4.56
CA MET A 112 -11.28 -7.14 -4.90
C MET A 112 -11.18 -8.57 -4.36
N ARG A 113 -9.99 -9.19 -4.44
CA ARG A 113 -9.81 -10.60 -4.03
C ARG A 113 -9.70 -10.79 -2.52
N PHE A 114 -9.05 -9.86 -1.83
CA PHE A 114 -8.68 -10.04 -0.42
C PHE A 114 -9.21 -8.94 0.52
N GLY A 115 -9.80 -7.88 -0.04
CA GLY A 115 -10.32 -6.74 0.73
C GLY A 115 -11.71 -6.93 1.31
N GLU A 116 -12.52 -7.83 0.76
CA GLU A 116 -13.84 -8.12 1.32
C GLU A 116 -13.75 -9.00 2.57
N SER A 117 -14.58 -8.68 3.58
CA SER A 117 -14.84 -9.59 4.68
C SER A 117 -15.65 -10.77 4.15
N ASN A 118 -15.00 -11.90 3.93
CA ASN A 118 -15.69 -13.13 3.62
C ASN A 118 -16.52 -13.56 4.85
N GLY A 119 -17.82 -13.84 4.68
CA GLY A 119 -18.74 -14.23 5.78
C GLY A 119 -18.19 -15.29 6.76
N PRO A 120 -17.42 -16.30 6.31
CA PRO A 120 -16.70 -17.21 7.19
C PRO A 120 -15.70 -16.55 8.15
N LEU A 121 -15.00 -15.49 7.75
CA LEU A 121 -14.10 -14.72 8.61
C LEU A 121 -14.89 -13.96 9.68
N LEU A 122 -16.03 -13.37 9.32
CA LEU A 122 -16.90 -12.72 10.30
C LEU A 122 -17.37 -13.72 11.37
N TYR A 123 -17.87 -14.87 10.94
CA TYR A 123 -18.29 -15.93 11.87
C TYR A 123 -17.13 -16.44 12.73
N LYS A 124 -15.94 -16.61 12.14
CA LYS A 124 -14.72 -16.98 12.87
C LYS A 124 -14.36 -15.94 13.93
N ILE A 125 -14.36 -14.64 13.60
CA ILE A 125 -14.10 -13.55 14.55
C ILE A 125 -15.13 -13.56 15.67
N GLN A 126 -16.42 -13.70 15.35
CA GLN A 126 -17.49 -13.80 16.37
C GLN A 126 -17.27 -14.97 17.31
N ARG A 127 -16.86 -16.13 16.79
CA ARG A 127 -16.53 -17.31 17.60
C ARG A 127 -15.28 -17.09 18.47
N GLU A 128 -14.25 -16.43 17.95
CA GLU A 128 -13.05 -16.08 18.71
C GLU A 128 -13.38 -15.09 19.85
N ILE A 129 -14.22 -14.09 19.60
CA ILE A 129 -14.72 -13.17 20.64
C ILE A 129 -15.54 -13.93 21.69
N ALA A 130 -16.43 -14.84 21.28
CA ALA A 130 -17.25 -15.60 22.22
C ALA A 130 -16.45 -16.59 23.09
N SER A 131 -15.28 -17.03 22.61
CA SER A 131 -14.42 -17.99 23.31
C SER A 131 -13.24 -17.34 24.05
N ILE A 132 -12.96 -16.05 23.83
CA ILE A 132 -11.84 -15.37 24.48
C ILE A 132 -12.18 -15.06 25.95
N SER A 133 -11.33 -15.52 26.85
CA SER A 133 -11.40 -15.21 28.28
C SER A 133 -10.02 -14.78 28.78
N GLN A 134 -10.00 -13.95 29.83
CA GLN A 134 -8.75 -13.44 30.40
C GLN A 134 -7.87 -14.55 30.99
N ASN A 135 -8.47 -15.54 31.65
CA ASN A 135 -7.78 -16.64 32.33
C ASN A 135 -6.63 -16.10 33.20
N ASN A 136 -5.44 -16.71 33.09
CA ASN A 136 -4.23 -16.32 33.80
C ASN A 136 -3.42 -15.21 33.09
N SER A 137 -3.96 -14.59 32.03
CA SER A 137 -3.28 -13.48 31.36
C SER A 137 -3.56 -12.15 32.04
N ASN A 138 -2.59 -11.24 32.05
CA ASN A 138 -2.80 -9.90 32.58
C ASN A 138 -3.79 -9.12 31.69
N VAL A 139 -4.37 -8.06 32.26
CA VAL A 139 -5.40 -7.23 31.60
C VAL A 139 -4.91 -6.65 30.28
N ALA A 140 -3.66 -6.17 30.22
CA ALA A 140 -3.10 -5.58 29.01
C ALA A 140 -2.98 -6.61 27.86
N THR A 141 -2.53 -7.82 28.16
CA THR A 141 -2.42 -8.92 27.20
C THR A 141 -3.79 -9.36 26.71
N TYR A 142 -4.77 -9.52 27.62
CA TYR A 142 -6.15 -9.87 27.24
C TYR A 142 -6.78 -8.79 26.33
N PHE A 143 -6.68 -7.52 26.73
CA PHE A 143 -7.22 -6.40 25.96
C PHE A 143 -6.56 -6.28 24.58
N THR A 144 -5.25 -6.49 24.49
CA THR A 144 -4.52 -6.49 23.22
C THR A 144 -4.99 -7.62 22.29
N LYS A 145 -5.25 -8.82 22.83
CA LYS A 145 -5.81 -9.92 22.04
C LYS A 145 -7.22 -9.59 21.53
N LEU A 146 -8.08 -9.04 22.38
CA LEU A 146 -9.43 -8.63 22.00
C LEU A 146 -9.40 -7.54 20.91
N LYS A 147 -8.47 -6.57 21.01
CA LYS A 147 -8.29 -5.51 20.02
C LYS A 147 -7.73 -5.97 18.66
N LYS A 148 -7.11 -7.16 18.62
CA LYS A 148 -6.52 -7.72 17.40
C LYS A 148 -7.56 -8.43 16.50
N LEU A 149 -8.64 -8.93 17.11
CA LEU A 149 -9.77 -9.56 16.41
C LEU A 149 -10.55 -8.55 15.58
#